data_AF-E6V9V2-F1
#
_entry.id   AF-E6V9V2-F1
#
_cell.length_a   1.000
_cell.length_b   1.000
_cell.length_c   1.000
_cell.angle_alpha   90.00
_cell.angle_beta   90.00
_cell.angle_gamma   90.00
#
_symmetry.space_group_name_H-M   'P 1'
#
loop_
_entity.id
_entity.type
_entity.pdbx_description
1 polymer ?
#
loop_
_entity_poly.entity_id
_entity_poly.type
_entity_poly.pdbx_seq_one_letter_code
_entity_poly.pdbx_strand_id
1 'polypeptide(L)'
;MAKNRLPLLVLMLLPLQMLSAGCAHNSQPSVPQSVQPAQRPPLPKEGRQPPTPSICLPTCSAGLTLERENWRGSLMKGVPPAPPVSGTPTRPSPNN
;
A
#
# COMPACT_ATOMS: atom_id res chain seq x y z
N MET A 1 13.01 30.55 -61.51
CA MET A 1 12.51 29.83 -60.32
C MET A 1 13.64 29.00 -59.72
N ALA A 2 13.68 28.84 -58.39
CA ALA A 2 14.59 28.00 -57.59
C ALA A 2 16.01 28.49 -57.17
N LYS A 3 16.55 29.63 -57.64
CA LYS A 3 17.93 30.02 -57.27
C LYS A 3 18.09 30.52 -55.80
N ASN A 4 17.07 31.15 -55.22
CA ASN A 4 17.15 31.76 -53.87
C ASN A 4 16.34 31.00 -52.80
N ARG A 5 15.69 29.88 -53.15
CA ARG A 5 14.89 29.10 -52.18
C ARG A 5 15.74 28.14 -51.33
N LEU A 6 16.83 27.62 -51.90
CA LEU A 6 17.81 26.78 -51.19
C LEU A 6 18.47 27.50 -49.99
N PRO A 7 19.05 28.71 -50.12
CA PRO A 7 19.67 29.37 -48.98
C PRO A 7 18.65 29.77 -47.90
N LEU A 8 17.42 30.10 -48.29
CA LEU A 8 16.35 30.46 -47.37
C LEU A 8 15.85 29.23 -46.59
N LEU A 9 15.73 28.08 -47.26
CA LEU A 9 15.41 26.81 -46.61
C LEU A 9 16.52 26.38 -45.62
N VAL A 10 17.79 26.54 -46.01
CA VAL A 10 18.95 26.26 -45.14
C VAL A 10 18.98 27.18 -43.91
N LEU A 11 18.66 28.47 -44.08
CA LEU A 11 18.63 29.44 -42.98
C LEU A 11 17.51 29.13 -41.97
N MET A 12 16.36 28.63 -42.44
CA MET A 12 15.23 28.24 -41.58
C MET A 12 15.45 26.91 -40.85
N LEU A 13 16.29 26.02 -41.39
CA LEU A 13 16.61 24.72 -40.78
C LEU A 13 17.71 24.82 -39.71
N LEU A 14 18.53 25.87 -39.74
CA LEU A 14 19.62 26.10 -38.77
C LEU A 14 19.15 26.20 -37.30
N PRO A 15 18.08 26.94 -36.93
CA PRO A 15 17.60 26.96 -35.55
C PRO A 15 17.01 25.62 -35.10
N LEU A 16 16.45 24.83 -36.02
CA LEU A 16 15.88 23.52 -35.72
C LEU A 16 16.97 22.50 -35.33
N GLN A 17 18.15 22.59 -35.97
CA GLN A 17 19.32 21.77 -35.64
C GLN A 17 19.99 22.18 -34.32
N MET A 18 19.96 23.47 -33.96
CA MET A 18 20.44 23.93 -32.66
C MET A 18 19.55 23.44 -31.51
N LEU A 19 18.24 23.35 -31.73
CA LEU A 19 17.30 22.88 -30.71
C LEU A 19 17.41 21.37 -30.45
N SER A 20 17.83 20.58 -31.45
CA SER A 20 17.93 19.12 -31.33
C SER A 20 19.23 18.61 -30.68
N ALA A 21 20.28 19.44 -30.60
CA ALA A 21 21.54 19.07 -29.94
C ALA A 21 21.50 19.16 -28.40
N GLY A 22 20.44 19.73 -27.81
CA GLY A 22 20.33 19.95 -26.35
C GLY A 22 19.84 18.74 -25.55
N CYS A 23 19.22 17.74 -26.17
CA CYS A 23 18.57 16.63 -25.46
C CYS A 23 19.45 15.37 -25.32
N ALA A 24 20.67 15.38 -25.87
CA ALA A 24 21.63 14.28 -25.71
C ALA A 24 22.55 14.45 -24.48
N HIS A 25 22.15 15.29 -23.53
CA HIS A 25 22.82 15.30 -22.23
C HIS A 25 22.38 14.04 -21.49
N ASN A 26 23.14 12.96 -21.69
CA ASN A 26 23.12 11.78 -20.84
C ASN A 26 23.28 12.31 -19.41
N SER A 27 22.17 12.42 -18.69
CA SER A 27 22.19 12.73 -17.28
C SER A 27 22.91 11.55 -16.66
N GLN A 28 24.18 11.76 -16.32
CA GLN A 28 24.98 10.78 -15.62
C GLN A 28 24.15 10.40 -14.39
N PRO A 29 23.88 9.10 -14.14
CA PRO A 29 23.19 8.70 -12.93
C PRO A 29 23.94 9.34 -11.78
N SER A 30 23.29 10.28 -11.10
CA SER A 30 23.83 10.87 -9.88
C SER A 30 23.79 9.75 -8.85
N VAL A 31 24.82 8.90 -8.89
CA VAL A 31 25.01 7.87 -7.89
C VAL A 31 25.17 8.64 -6.58
N PRO A 32 24.27 8.46 -5.60
CA PRO A 32 24.42 9.13 -4.33
C PRO A 32 25.79 8.75 -3.80
N GLN A 33 26.61 9.76 -3.52
CA GLN A 33 27.92 9.55 -2.92
C GLN A 33 27.72 8.72 -1.66
N SER A 34 28.55 7.68 -1.49
CA SER A 34 28.58 6.88 -0.27
C SER A 34 29.08 7.78 0.85
N VAL A 35 28.15 8.48 1.51
CA VAL A 35 28.43 9.34 2.65
C VAL A 35 28.39 8.49 3.91
N GLN A 36 29.43 8.63 4.73
CA GLN A 36 29.46 8.00 6.03
C GLN A 36 28.24 8.51 6.85
N PRO A 37 27.46 7.62 7.49
CA PRO A 37 26.34 8.04 8.32
C PRO A 37 26.82 9.02 9.39
N ALA A 38 26.09 10.12 9.58
CA ALA A 38 26.39 11.10 10.61
C ALA A 38 26.49 10.40 11.97
N GLN A 39 27.70 10.39 12.54
CA GLN A 39 27.98 9.84 13.87
C GLN A 39 27.42 10.82 14.92
N ARG A 40 26.09 10.82 15.11
CA ARG A 40 25.47 11.61 16.17
C ARG A 40 25.74 10.95 17.52
N PRO A 41 26.19 11.71 18.53
CA PRO A 41 26.27 11.20 19.89
C PRO A 41 24.89 10.72 20.37
N PRO A 42 24.83 9.68 21.22
CA PRO A 42 23.59 9.26 21.82
C PRO A 42 23.00 10.39 22.68
N LEU A 43 21.67 10.46 22.75
CA LEU A 43 20.98 11.46 23.57
C LEU A 43 21.40 11.36 25.05
N PRO A 44 21.53 12.50 25.75
CA PRO A 44 21.72 12.52 27.20
C PRO A 44 20.54 11.82 27.89
N LYS A 45 20.73 11.30 29.10
CA LYS A 45 19.72 10.49 29.80
C LYS A 45 18.40 11.25 29.97
N GLU A 46 18.49 12.54 30.21
CA GLU A 46 17.39 13.49 30.38
C GLU A 46 16.57 13.67 29.09
N GLY A 47 17.19 13.48 27.93
CA GLY A 47 16.54 13.58 26.61
C GLY A 47 16.01 12.25 26.08
N ARG A 48 16.19 11.15 26.82
CA ARG A 48 15.67 9.84 26.42
C ARG A 48 14.24 9.67 26.90
N GLN A 49 13.40 9.13 26.04
CA GLN A 49 12.11 8.63 26.47
C GLN A 49 12.30 7.39 27.36
N PRO A 50 11.43 7.19 28.36
CA PRO A 50 11.41 5.95 29.11
C PRO A 50 11.13 4.76 28.17
N PRO A 51 11.57 3.54 28.52
CA PRO A 51 11.23 2.35 27.76
C PRO A 51 9.72 2.23 27.57
N THR A 52 9.30 1.79 26.38
CA THR A 52 7.89 1.53 26.11
C THR A 52 7.35 0.53 27.13
N PRO A 53 6.27 0.86 27.86
CA PRO A 53 5.71 -0.06 28.84
C PRO A 53 5.18 -1.31 28.13
N SER A 54 5.29 -2.46 28.79
CA SER A 54 4.97 -3.76 28.19
C SER A 54 3.52 -3.88 27.71
N ILE A 55 2.59 -3.16 28.34
CA ILE A 55 1.18 -3.07 27.94
C ILE A 55 0.97 -2.42 26.57
N CYS A 56 1.90 -1.57 26.13
CA CYS A 56 1.85 -0.92 24.82
C CYS A 56 2.55 -1.76 23.73
N LEU A 57 3.10 -2.92 24.09
CA LEU A 57 3.68 -3.81 23.08
C LEU A 57 2.57 -4.50 22.29
N PRO A 58 2.79 -4.75 20.99
CA PRO A 58 1.82 -5.47 20.14
C PRO A 58 1.54 -6.90 20.66
N THR A 59 2.43 -7.45 21.48
CA THR A 59 2.23 -8.73 22.17
C THR A 59 1.09 -8.68 23.19
N CYS A 60 0.84 -7.52 23.81
CA CYS A 60 -0.23 -7.36 24.80
C CYS A 60 -1.62 -7.56 24.17
N SER A 61 -1.81 -7.12 22.92
CA SER A 61 -3.08 -7.25 22.19
C SER A 61 -3.15 -8.46 21.27
N ALA A 62 -2.03 -9.14 21.02
CA ALA A 62 -1.96 -10.32 20.17
C ALA A 62 -2.84 -11.47 20.69
N GLY A 63 -2.78 -11.78 21.99
CA GLY A 63 -3.62 -12.82 22.61
C GLY A 63 -5.11 -12.51 22.49
N LEU A 64 -5.51 -11.26 22.78
CA LEU A 64 -6.91 -10.81 22.66
C LEU A 64 -7.41 -10.84 21.21
N THR A 65 -6.53 -10.56 20.25
CA THR A 65 -6.87 -10.62 18.82
C THR A 65 -7.08 -12.05 18.35
N LEU A 66 -6.23 -12.98 18.78
CA LEU A 66 -6.37 -14.42 18.49
C LEU A 66 -7.70 -14.97 19.05
N GLU A 67 -8.01 -14.65 20.31
CA GLU A 67 -9.26 -15.03 20.97
C GLU A 67 -10.47 -14.55 20.16
N ARG A 68 -10.48 -13.27 19.76
CA ARG A 68 -11.56 -12.67 18.95
C ARG A 68 -11.75 -13.42 17.62
N GLU A 69 -10.67 -13.74 16.92
CA GLU A 69 -10.73 -14.46 15.64
C GLU A 69 -11.26 -15.89 15.81
N ASN A 70 -10.88 -16.57 16.89
CA ASN A 70 -11.40 -17.91 17.21
C ASN A 70 -12.91 -17.88 17.47
N TRP A 71 -13.39 -16.90 18.24
CA TRP A 71 -14.82 -16.70 18.47
C TRP A 71 -15.57 -16.39 17.18
N ARG A 72 -15.03 -15.48 16.36
CA ARG A 72 -15.62 -15.15 15.06
C ARG A 72 -15.76 -16.38 14.16
N GLY A 73 -14.70 -17.18 14.05
CA GLY A 73 -14.72 -18.43 13.27
C GLY A 73 -15.71 -19.46 13.81
N SER A 74 -15.83 -19.58 15.13
CA SER A 74 -16.80 -20.50 15.76
C SER A 74 -18.25 -20.08 15.50
N LEU A 75 -18.54 -18.78 15.59
CA LEU A 75 -19.88 -18.25 15.30
C LEU A 75 -20.25 -18.34 13.82
N MET A 76 -19.28 -18.12 12.91
CA MET A 76 -19.50 -18.23 11.47
C MET A 76 -19.74 -19.67 10.99
N LYS A 77 -19.24 -20.68 11.72
CA LYS A 77 -19.38 -22.09 11.33
C LYS A 77 -20.80 -22.63 11.43
N GLY A 78 -21.71 -21.94 12.14
CA GLY A 78 -23.14 -22.25 12.19
C GLY A 78 -23.46 -23.61 12.82
N VAL A 79 -24.46 -23.66 13.70
CA VAL A 79 -25.09 -24.93 14.06
C VAL A 79 -25.82 -25.42 12.80
N PRO A 80 -25.65 -26.69 12.38
CA PRO A 80 -26.39 -27.24 11.25
C PRO A 80 -27.89 -26.99 11.42
N PRO A 81 -28.63 -26.63 10.36
CA PRO A 81 -30.08 -26.46 10.46
C PRO A 81 -30.68 -27.75 11.02
N ALA A 82 -31.51 -27.60 12.05
CA ALA A 82 -32.20 -28.74 12.65
C ALA A 82 -32.93 -29.51 11.55
N PRO A 83 -32.90 -30.87 11.58
CA PRO A 83 -33.60 -31.67 10.60
C PRO A 83 -35.09 -31.28 10.57
N PRO A 84 -35.73 -31.29 9.38
CA PRO A 84 -37.12 -30.93 9.26
C PRO A 84 -37.98 -31.86 10.12
N VAL A 85 -38.72 -31.28 11.06
CA VAL A 85 -39.71 -32.01 11.85
C VAL A 85 -40.83 -32.43 10.90
N SER A 86 -40.84 -33.71 10.51
CA SER A 86 -41.98 -34.33 9.84
C SER A 86 -43.09 -34.55 10.86
N GLY A 87 -43.82 -33.48 11.17
CA GLY A 87 -45.07 -33.55 11.93
C GLY A 87 -46.24 -33.37 10.97
N THR A 88 -47.05 -34.41 10.78
CA THR A 88 -48.38 -34.25 10.19
C THR A 88 -49.21 -33.43 11.19
N PRO A 89 -49.73 -32.25 10.83
CA PRO A 89 -50.64 -31.54 11.72
C PRO A 89 -51.96 -32.32 11.77
N THR A 90 -52.18 -33.04 12.87
CA THR A 90 -53.48 -33.66 13.15
C THR A 90 -54.50 -32.55 13.35
N ARG A 91 -55.32 -32.30 12.32
CA ARG A 91 -56.51 -31.46 12.41
C ARG A 91 -57.53 -32.19 13.30
N PRO A 92 -57.99 -31.61 14.42
CA PRO A 92 -59.06 -32.21 15.21
C PRO A 92 -60.34 -32.25 14.35
N SER A 93 -60.96 -33.43 14.26
CA SER A 93 -62.25 -33.61 13.61
C SER A 93 -63.33 -32.84 14.40
N PRO A 94 -64.20 -32.05 13.74
CA PRO A 94 -65.35 -31.47 14.43
C PRO A 94 -66.36 -32.58 14.73
N ASN A 95 -66.72 -32.71 16.00
CA ASN A 95 -67.77 -33.61 16.45
C ASN A 95 -69.13 -33.17 15.89
N ASN A 96 -69.93 -34.13 15.40
CA ASN A 96 -71.39 -34.09 15.44
C ASN A 96 -71.90 -35.53 15.64
#